data_AF-A0A8W8J9B6-F1
#
_entry.id   AF-A0A8W8J9B6-F1
#
_cell.length_a   1.000
_cell.length_b   1.000
_cell.length_c   1.000
_cell.angle_alpha   90.00
_cell.angle_beta   90.00
_cell.angle_gamma   90.00
#
_symmetry.space_group_name_H-M   'P 1'
#
loop_
_entity.id
_entity.type
_entity.pdbx_description
1 polymer ?
#
loop_
_entity_poly.entity_id
_entity_poly.type
_entity_poly.pdbx_seq_one_letter_code
_entity_poly.pdbx_strand_id
1 'polypeptide(L)'
;MNLSRLNCDKSNHHAFTVGISLRNISWTGGTLVFPDIIYRKGTGYNPSTGIFTAPTAGTYVFYVSVQSESRQDIRLDIVLNGSGKVRAMAWYGSGDSIYIDIHQTGTNLVILHLQTGDRVWVKRFAGTGYYNKTNHHAFTAGIASRNYDWTGSTLVFPTVIYNEGTGYNSSTGIFTAPTAGTYVFYVSVQSAWHKYIYLNIVMNGSIKVRALAWYDSGSSVRILQTGTNLVILHLQAGDRVWVRRGGGTGYYSDSSHVTTFSGFKLY
;
A
#
# COMPACT_ATOMS: atom_id res chain seq x y z
N MET A 1 -11.09 29.81 -28.30
CA MET A 1 -10.08 28.73 -28.39
C MET A 1 -10.51 27.63 -27.43
N ASN A 2 -11.01 26.51 -27.96
CA ASN A 2 -11.69 25.46 -27.18
C ASN A 2 -10.65 24.40 -26.81
N LEU A 3 -10.19 24.39 -25.55
CA LEU A 3 -9.29 23.35 -25.05
C LEU A 3 -10.11 22.11 -24.68
N SER A 4 -10.23 21.16 -25.61
CA SER A 4 -10.75 19.84 -25.33
C SER A 4 -9.86 19.18 -24.26
N ARG A 5 -10.51 18.61 -23.23
CA ARG A 5 -9.83 17.79 -22.24
C ARG A 5 -9.11 16.66 -22.98
N LEU A 6 -7.78 16.67 -22.95
CA LEU A 6 -6.97 15.53 -23.41
C LEU A 6 -7.45 14.32 -22.62
N ASN A 7 -8.07 13.35 -23.31
CA ASN A 7 -8.31 12.03 -22.76
C ASN A 7 -6.93 11.48 -22.35
N CYS A 8 -6.72 11.28 -21.05
CA CYS A 8 -5.51 10.63 -20.55
C CYS A 8 -5.49 9.21 -21.13
N ASP A 9 -4.53 8.92 -22.00
CA ASP A 9 -4.39 7.62 -22.65
C ASP A 9 -4.11 6.54 -21.59
N LYS A 10 -5.12 5.71 -21.32
CA LYS A 10 -5.05 4.65 -20.31
C LYS A 10 -4.26 3.43 -20.80
N SER A 11 -3.80 3.40 -22.04
CA SER A 11 -3.14 2.25 -22.68
C SER A 11 -1.74 1.94 -22.10
N ASN A 12 -1.07 2.94 -21.50
CA ASN A 12 0.30 2.82 -20.97
C ASN A 12 0.39 2.62 -19.44
N HIS A 13 -0.71 2.25 -18.78
CA HIS A 13 -0.69 2.03 -17.33
C HIS A 13 -0.36 0.57 -16.99
N HIS A 14 0.78 0.36 -16.34
CA HIS A 14 1.23 -0.95 -15.87
C HIS A 14 1.27 -0.97 -14.34
N ALA A 15 0.57 -1.92 -13.72
CA ALA A 15 0.56 -2.08 -12.27
C ALA A 15 0.26 -3.53 -11.91
N PHE A 16 0.88 -4.05 -10.86
CA PHE A 16 0.58 -5.38 -10.37
C PHE A 16 0.81 -5.48 -8.87
N THR A 17 0.10 -6.40 -8.25
CA THR A 17 0.31 -6.84 -6.87
C THR A 17 0.23 -8.35 -6.90
N VAL A 18 1.24 -9.00 -6.35
CA VAL A 18 1.43 -10.45 -6.44
C VAL A 18 1.98 -11.00 -5.13
N GLY A 19 1.64 -12.23 -4.81
CA GLY A 19 2.00 -12.89 -3.56
C GLY A 19 2.40 -14.35 -3.74
N ILE A 20 2.73 -15.00 -2.63
CA ILE A 20 2.98 -16.45 -2.54
C ILE A 20 2.21 -16.98 -1.33
N SER A 21 1.19 -17.79 -1.52
CA SER A 21 0.34 -18.32 -0.45
C SER A 21 0.95 -19.48 0.32
N LEU A 22 1.97 -20.14 -0.24
CA LEU A 22 2.61 -21.32 0.34
C LEU A 22 3.93 -20.98 1.02
N ARG A 23 4.02 -21.25 2.32
CA ARG A 23 5.28 -21.30 3.09
C ARG A 23 6.26 -22.30 2.47
N ASN A 24 7.55 -21.96 2.48
CA ASN A 24 8.61 -22.92 2.13
C ASN A 24 9.87 -22.65 2.95
N ILE A 25 10.13 -23.48 3.97
CA ILE A 25 11.26 -23.34 4.91
C ILE A 25 12.60 -23.83 4.35
N SER A 26 12.58 -24.60 3.27
CA SER A 26 13.77 -25.16 2.64
C SER A 26 14.13 -24.44 1.34
N TRP A 27 13.46 -23.33 1.03
CA TRP A 27 13.72 -22.62 -0.21
C TRP A 27 15.12 -22.01 -0.21
N THR A 28 15.94 -22.45 -1.17
CA THR A 28 17.30 -21.97 -1.41
C THR A 28 17.51 -21.51 -2.85
N GLY A 29 16.44 -21.52 -3.66
CA GLY A 29 16.47 -21.29 -5.10
C GLY A 29 16.62 -19.84 -5.52
N GLY A 30 16.99 -19.61 -6.78
CA GLY A 30 17.34 -18.30 -7.34
C GLY A 30 16.19 -17.28 -7.35
N THR A 31 15.33 -17.31 -8.38
CA THR A 31 14.22 -16.36 -8.51
C THR A 31 13.07 -16.74 -7.58
N LEU A 32 12.58 -15.77 -6.82
CA LEU A 32 11.36 -15.91 -6.03
C LEU A 32 10.16 -15.59 -6.92
N VAL A 33 9.36 -16.62 -7.21
CA VAL A 33 8.17 -16.52 -8.06
C VAL A 33 6.96 -16.19 -7.20
N PHE A 34 6.19 -15.18 -7.56
CA PHE A 34 4.91 -14.83 -6.92
C PHE A 34 3.76 -15.23 -7.85
N PRO A 35 3.27 -16.48 -7.75
CA PRO A 35 2.27 -17.00 -8.68
C PRO A 35 0.87 -16.43 -8.43
N ASP A 36 0.59 -15.97 -7.21
CA ASP A 36 -0.73 -15.49 -6.81
C ASP A 36 -0.92 -14.05 -7.24
N ILE A 37 -1.82 -13.82 -8.20
CA ILE A 37 -2.13 -12.49 -8.71
C ILE A 37 -3.24 -11.87 -7.85
N ILE A 38 -2.89 -10.82 -7.11
CA ILE A 38 -3.83 -10.02 -6.33
C ILE A 38 -4.46 -8.94 -7.20
N TYR A 39 -3.63 -8.22 -7.96
CA TYR A 39 -4.05 -7.22 -8.93
C TYR A 39 -3.11 -7.22 -10.14
N ARG A 40 -3.67 -6.99 -11.33
CA ARG A 40 -2.86 -6.80 -12.54
C ARG A 40 -3.55 -5.88 -13.53
N LYS A 41 -2.78 -4.90 -14.00
CA LYS A 41 -3.09 -4.04 -15.15
C LYS A 41 -1.90 -4.04 -16.10
N GLY A 42 -2.16 -4.38 -17.36
CA GLY A 42 -1.12 -4.63 -18.37
C GLY A 42 -0.56 -6.05 -18.31
N THR A 43 0.45 -6.30 -19.14
CA THR A 43 0.98 -7.66 -19.41
C THR A 43 2.41 -7.87 -18.91
N GLY A 44 3.00 -6.89 -18.23
CA GLY A 44 4.42 -6.91 -17.89
C GLY A 44 4.84 -8.01 -16.92
N TYR A 45 3.99 -8.40 -15.95
CA TYR A 45 4.34 -9.43 -14.97
C TYR A 45 3.94 -10.84 -15.41
N ASN A 46 4.89 -11.76 -15.45
CA ASN A 46 4.66 -13.17 -15.74
C ASN A 46 4.66 -14.02 -14.44
N PRO A 47 3.50 -14.58 -14.03
CA PRO A 47 3.34 -15.28 -12.76
C PRO A 47 4.00 -16.67 -12.74
N SER A 48 4.30 -17.27 -13.89
CA SER A 48 5.00 -18.57 -13.94
C SER A 48 6.52 -18.42 -13.77
N THR A 49 7.05 -17.21 -14.00
CA THR A 49 8.50 -16.95 -13.93
C THR A 49 8.88 -16.00 -12.80
N GLY A 50 7.94 -15.21 -12.28
CA GLY A 50 8.20 -14.19 -11.25
C GLY A 50 8.77 -12.89 -11.80
N ILE A 51 8.81 -12.73 -13.13
CA ILE A 51 9.56 -11.67 -13.80
C ILE A 51 8.59 -10.64 -14.37
N PHE A 52 8.87 -9.37 -14.08
CA PHE A 52 8.30 -8.24 -14.77
C PHE A 52 9.18 -7.86 -15.97
N THR A 53 8.59 -7.75 -17.16
CA THR A 53 9.21 -7.19 -18.36
C THR A 53 8.52 -5.87 -18.69
N ALA A 54 9.28 -4.78 -18.73
CA ALA A 54 8.77 -3.43 -18.99
C ALA A 54 8.11 -3.36 -20.37
N PRO A 55 6.78 -3.18 -20.48
CA PRO A 55 6.11 -3.11 -21.77
C PRO A 55 6.38 -1.79 -22.49
N THR A 56 6.66 -0.73 -21.71
CA THR A 56 7.01 0.61 -22.20
C THR A 56 8.17 1.18 -21.39
N ALA A 57 9.00 2.01 -22.01
CA ALA A 57 10.02 2.76 -21.31
C ALA A 57 9.38 3.78 -20.35
N GLY A 58 9.95 3.93 -19.15
CA GLY A 58 9.41 4.84 -18.14
C GLY A 58 9.96 4.61 -16.75
N THR A 59 9.46 5.38 -15.79
CA THR A 59 9.82 5.22 -14.37
C THR A 59 8.83 4.27 -13.68
N TYR A 60 9.37 3.27 -13.01
CA TYR A 60 8.62 2.23 -12.31
C TYR A 60 9.03 2.20 -10.83
N VAL A 61 8.08 1.84 -9.97
CA VAL A 61 8.32 1.63 -8.54
C VAL A 61 8.13 0.14 -8.24
N PHE A 62 9.11 -0.48 -7.61
CA PHE A 62 9.02 -1.86 -7.13
C PHE A 62 9.19 -1.88 -5.63
N TYR A 63 8.28 -2.59 -4.97
CA TYR A 63 8.30 -2.83 -3.55
C TYR A 63 8.28 -4.35 -3.31
N VAL A 64 9.13 -4.82 -2.40
CA VAL A 64 9.12 -6.22 -1.95
C VAL A 64 9.08 -6.26 -0.43
N SER A 65 8.28 -7.19 0.09
CA SER A 65 8.26 -7.57 1.50
C SER A 65 8.48 -9.07 1.59
N VAL A 66 9.34 -9.50 2.50
CA VAL A 66 9.60 -10.91 2.79
C VAL A 66 9.61 -11.12 4.29
N GLN A 67 9.03 -12.23 4.74
CA GLN A 67 9.05 -12.64 6.14
C GLN A 67 9.92 -13.89 6.30
N SER A 68 10.89 -13.84 7.21
CA SER A 68 11.65 -15.03 7.63
C SER A 68 10.86 -15.84 8.66
N GLU A 69 11.25 -17.11 8.82
CA GLU A 69 10.66 -18.03 9.80
C GLU A 69 11.71 -18.58 10.77
N SER A 70 11.35 -18.64 12.05
CA SER A 70 12.16 -19.20 13.13
C SER A 70 13.58 -18.58 13.19
N ARG A 71 14.62 -19.41 13.21
CA ARG A 71 16.04 -18.99 13.21
C ARG A 71 16.61 -18.77 11.82
N GLN A 72 15.77 -18.68 10.79
CA GLN A 72 16.22 -18.50 9.43
C GLN A 72 16.37 -17.03 9.08
N ASP A 73 17.42 -16.74 8.32
CA ASP A 73 17.61 -15.46 7.66
C ASP A 73 17.14 -15.57 6.23
N ILE A 74 16.55 -14.50 5.68
CA ILE A 74 16.33 -14.38 4.25
C ILE A 74 16.70 -12.99 3.76
N ARG A 75 17.47 -12.97 2.67
CA ARG A 75 17.93 -11.76 2.00
C ARG A 75 17.54 -11.87 0.52
N LEU A 76 16.69 -10.96 0.09
CA LEU A 76 16.20 -10.90 -1.29
C LEU A 76 16.66 -9.62 -1.95
N ASP A 77 17.20 -9.73 -3.15
CA ASP A 77 17.54 -8.58 -3.98
C ASP A 77 16.42 -8.36 -5.01
N ILE A 78 16.02 -7.10 -5.21
CA ILE A 78 15.33 -6.68 -6.44
C ILE A 78 16.41 -6.52 -7.50
N VAL A 79 16.30 -7.28 -8.59
CA VAL A 79 17.28 -7.38 -9.67
C VAL A 79 16.74 -6.72 -10.92
N LEU A 80 17.54 -5.87 -11.57
CA LEU A 80 17.29 -5.31 -12.89
C LEU A 80 18.34 -5.85 -13.87
N ASN A 81 17.90 -6.55 -14.92
CA ASN A 81 18.77 -7.10 -15.98
C ASN A 81 19.99 -7.86 -15.44
N GLY A 82 19.81 -8.62 -14.36
CA GLY A 82 20.85 -9.44 -13.73
C GLY A 82 21.66 -8.73 -12.64
N SER A 83 21.53 -7.41 -12.50
CA SER A 83 22.20 -6.61 -11.47
C SER A 83 21.26 -6.32 -10.29
N GLY A 84 21.63 -6.74 -9.09
CA GLY A 84 20.90 -6.40 -7.86
C GLY A 84 20.92 -4.89 -7.60
N LYS A 85 19.78 -4.30 -7.23
CA LYS A 85 19.61 -2.86 -7.03
C LYS A 85 19.34 -2.48 -5.58
N VAL A 86 18.45 -3.19 -4.91
CA VAL A 86 18.16 -3.02 -3.48
C VAL A 86 17.94 -4.38 -2.84
N ARG A 87 18.14 -4.45 -1.52
CA ARG A 87 18.03 -5.69 -0.73
C ARG A 87 17.00 -5.57 0.38
N ALA A 88 16.02 -6.46 0.42
CA ALA A 88 15.17 -6.68 1.59
C ALA A 88 15.80 -7.75 2.49
N MET A 89 15.88 -7.49 3.80
CA MET A 89 16.53 -8.38 4.76
C MET A 89 15.60 -8.63 5.95
N ALA A 90 15.31 -9.90 6.21
CA ALA A 90 14.75 -10.35 7.48
C ALA A 90 15.84 -11.20 8.17
N TRP A 91 16.35 -10.75 9.31
CA TRP A 91 17.57 -11.28 9.94
C TRP A 91 17.36 -11.60 11.43
N TYR A 92 17.42 -12.88 11.77
CA TYR A 92 17.61 -13.31 13.15
C TYR A 92 19.04 -13.04 13.67
N GLY A 93 19.19 -12.06 14.55
CA GLY A 93 20.41 -11.87 15.33
C GLY A 93 20.65 -13.07 16.25
N SER A 94 21.86 -13.62 16.27
CA SER A 94 22.26 -14.75 17.11
C SER A 94 22.25 -14.37 18.59
N GLY A 95 21.07 -14.34 19.21
CA GLY A 95 20.86 -14.32 20.65
C GLY A 95 20.16 -15.59 21.09
N ASP A 96 20.44 -16.06 22.31
CA ASP A 96 19.91 -17.28 22.94
C ASP A 96 18.39 -17.23 23.22
N SER A 97 17.58 -16.93 22.21
CA SER A 97 16.13 -16.98 22.33
C SER A 97 15.69 -18.44 22.28
N ILE A 98 15.08 -18.89 23.40
CA ILE A 98 14.47 -20.22 23.59
C ILE A 98 13.16 -20.35 22.77
N TYR A 99 12.69 -19.26 22.15
CA TYR A 99 11.51 -19.23 21.30
C TYR A 99 11.79 -19.78 19.89
N ILE A 100 10.95 -20.72 19.45
CA ILE A 100 11.11 -21.51 18.23
C ILE A 100 10.37 -20.91 17.01
N ASP A 101 9.43 -19.98 17.25
CA ASP A 101 8.56 -19.35 16.24
C ASP A 101 8.74 -17.83 16.24
N ILE A 102 9.84 -17.35 15.67
CA ILE A 102 10.13 -15.93 15.51
C ILE A 102 9.98 -15.60 14.03
N HIS A 103 9.23 -14.56 13.71
CA HIS A 103 9.11 -14.07 12.34
C HIS A 103 9.62 -12.63 12.25
N GLN A 104 10.46 -12.35 11.26
CA GLN A 104 10.91 -10.99 10.97
C GLN A 104 10.57 -10.61 9.55
N THR A 105 10.31 -9.32 9.32
CA THR A 105 9.96 -8.80 8.01
C THR A 105 11.04 -7.89 7.48
N GLY A 106 11.53 -8.19 6.28
CA GLY A 106 12.41 -7.35 5.49
C GLY A 106 11.63 -6.71 4.36
N THR A 107 11.67 -5.39 4.25
CA THR A 107 11.04 -4.65 3.16
C THR A 107 12.08 -3.81 2.44
N ASN A 108 11.96 -3.68 1.12
CA ASN A 108 12.70 -2.64 0.40
C ASN A 108 11.92 -2.16 -0.82
N LEU A 109 12.20 -0.93 -1.24
CA LEU A 109 11.58 -0.26 -2.36
C LEU A 109 12.66 0.31 -3.26
N VAL A 110 12.46 0.22 -4.58
CA VAL A 110 13.32 0.89 -5.55
C VAL A 110 12.48 1.58 -6.62
N ILE A 111 12.94 2.75 -7.03
CA ILE A 111 12.45 3.47 -8.20
C ILE A 111 13.48 3.23 -9.31
N LEU A 112 13.04 2.71 -10.46
CA LEU A 112 13.89 2.39 -11.60
C LEU A 112 13.36 3.06 -12.85
N HIS A 113 14.25 3.70 -13.60
CA HIS A 113 13.97 4.07 -14.98
C HIS A 113 14.27 2.87 -15.88
N LEU A 114 13.25 2.34 -16.55
CA LEU A 114 13.33 1.17 -17.41
C LEU A 114 13.19 1.54 -18.88
N GLN A 115 13.88 0.81 -19.74
CA GLN A 115 13.62 0.77 -21.18
C GLN A 115 12.63 -0.36 -21.50
N THR A 116 11.92 -0.26 -22.63
CA THR A 116 11.07 -1.36 -23.10
C THR A 116 11.88 -2.65 -23.21
N GLY A 117 11.38 -3.72 -22.59
CA GLY A 117 12.05 -5.02 -22.56
C GLY A 117 12.95 -5.26 -21.34
N ASP A 118 13.25 -4.24 -20.53
CA ASP A 118 13.98 -4.42 -19.26
C ASP A 118 13.24 -5.36 -18.32
N ARG A 119 14.00 -6.19 -17.61
CA ARG A 119 13.47 -7.26 -16.76
C ARG A 119 13.80 -7.01 -15.30
N VAL A 120 12.77 -7.03 -14.45
CA VAL A 120 12.86 -6.89 -13.01
C VAL A 120 12.30 -8.13 -12.31
N TRP A 121 13.03 -8.68 -11.35
CA TRP A 121 12.58 -9.82 -10.54
C TRP A 121 13.19 -9.82 -9.15
N VAL A 122 12.64 -10.65 -8.28
CA VAL A 122 13.17 -10.85 -6.93
C VAL A 122 14.01 -12.11 -6.91
N LYS A 123 15.23 -12.02 -6.39
CA LYS A 123 16.16 -13.15 -6.31
C LYS A 123 16.68 -13.33 -4.89
N ARG A 124 16.87 -14.59 -4.48
CA ARG A 124 17.65 -14.89 -3.28
C ARG A 124 19.08 -14.39 -3.41
N PHE A 125 19.50 -13.56 -2.48
CA PHE A 125 20.90 -13.26 -2.25
C PHE A 125 21.55 -14.29 -1.33
N ALA A 126 20.95 -14.54 -0.15
CA ALA A 126 21.40 -15.52 0.84
C ALA A 126 20.27 -15.89 1.81
N GLY A 127 20.49 -16.89 2.67
CA GLY A 127 19.53 -17.33 3.70
C GLY A 127 18.70 -18.56 3.32
N THR A 128 17.75 -19.04 4.13
CA THR A 128 16.86 -20.15 3.74
C THR A 128 15.44 -19.84 4.14
N GLY A 129 14.50 -20.28 3.31
CA GLY A 129 13.08 -20.31 3.64
C GLY A 129 12.35 -18.96 3.76
N TYR A 130 11.06 -18.98 3.48
CA TYR A 130 10.15 -17.85 3.66
C TYR A 130 8.82 -18.31 4.24
N TYR A 131 8.26 -17.48 5.11
CA TYR A 131 6.95 -17.68 5.69
C TYR A 131 5.90 -16.90 4.90
N ASN A 132 4.75 -17.52 4.65
CA ASN A 132 3.54 -16.78 4.30
C ASN A 132 2.38 -17.37 5.11
N LYS A 133 1.61 -16.50 5.77
CA LYS A 133 0.38 -16.87 6.47
C LYS A 133 -0.79 -16.29 5.69
N THR A 134 -1.78 -17.12 5.39
CA THR A 134 -2.98 -16.84 4.58
C THR A 134 -4.00 -15.85 5.22
N ASN A 135 -3.57 -14.97 6.12
CA ASN A 135 -4.39 -13.93 6.72
C ASN A 135 -4.09 -12.56 6.08
N HIS A 136 -4.30 -12.46 4.77
CA HIS A 136 -4.19 -11.19 4.06
C HIS A 136 -5.44 -10.37 4.36
N HIS A 137 -5.28 -9.30 5.12
CA HIS A 137 -6.34 -8.32 5.36
C HIS A 137 -5.87 -7.03 4.72
N ALA A 138 -6.55 -6.60 3.66
CA ALA A 138 -6.18 -5.40 2.93
C ALA A 138 -7.41 -4.75 2.31
N PHE A 139 -7.48 -3.43 2.33
CA PHE A 139 -8.56 -2.69 1.70
C PHE A 139 -8.05 -1.37 1.13
N THR A 140 -8.77 -0.91 0.10
CA THR A 140 -8.70 0.45 -0.43
C THR A 140 -10.12 0.89 -0.72
N ALA A 141 -10.50 2.04 -0.17
CA ALA A 141 -11.81 2.65 -0.40
C ALA A 141 -11.66 4.13 -0.72
N GLY A 142 -12.57 4.64 -1.54
CA GLY A 142 -12.56 6.01 -2.05
C GLY A 142 -13.92 6.70 -1.94
N ILE A 143 -13.92 7.99 -2.26
CA ILE A 143 -15.12 8.80 -2.41
C ILE A 143 -15.22 9.24 -3.87
N ALA A 144 -16.38 9.06 -4.51
CA ALA A 144 -16.58 9.36 -5.93
C ALA A 144 -17.00 10.82 -6.21
N SER A 145 -17.23 11.62 -5.17
CA SER A 145 -17.77 12.97 -5.27
C SER A 145 -17.17 13.92 -4.24
N ARG A 146 -16.99 15.18 -4.62
CA ARG A 146 -16.58 16.28 -3.73
C ARG A 146 -17.73 16.74 -2.83
N ASN A 147 -17.37 17.35 -1.70
CA ASN A 147 -18.30 18.09 -0.85
C ASN A 147 -17.59 19.33 -0.31
N TYR A 148 -18.09 20.53 -0.65
CA TYR A 148 -17.44 21.80 -0.31
C TYR A 148 -17.60 22.22 1.15
N ASP A 149 -18.67 21.77 1.79
CA ASP A 149 -19.07 22.24 3.12
C ASP A 149 -19.21 21.08 4.11
N TRP A 150 -18.52 19.97 3.83
CA TRP A 150 -18.53 18.82 4.72
C TRP A 150 -17.95 19.18 6.09
N THR A 151 -18.77 18.98 7.12
CA THR A 151 -18.45 19.24 8.53
C THR A 151 -18.68 18.01 9.41
N GLY A 152 -18.90 16.83 8.79
CA GLY A 152 -19.15 15.58 9.49
C GLY A 152 -17.99 15.14 10.40
N SER A 153 -18.29 14.25 11.35
CA SER A 153 -17.31 13.75 12.31
C SER A 153 -16.43 12.65 11.72
N THR A 154 -17.01 11.60 11.15
CA THR A 154 -16.31 10.48 10.50
C THR A 154 -16.43 10.59 8.99
N LEU A 155 -15.29 10.52 8.29
CA LEU A 155 -15.29 10.51 6.83
C LEU A 155 -15.46 9.06 6.34
N VAL A 156 -16.61 8.79 5.73
CA VAL A 156 -16.92 7.47 5.16
C VAL A 156 -16.41 7.41 3.71
N PHE A 157 -15.73 6.32 3.36
CA PHE A 157 -15.30 6.03 1.98
C PHE A 157 -16.18 4.90 1.43
N PRO A 158 -17.30 5.22 0.78
CA PRO A 158 -18.33 4.23 0.43
C PRO A 158 -17.96 3.39 -0.78
N THR A 159 -17.06 3.85 -1.66
CA THR A 159 -16.67 3.11 -2.85
C THR A 159 -15.50 2.19 -2.53
N VAL A 160 -15.78 0.88 -2.40
CA VAL A 160 -14.74 -0.13 -2.21
C VAL A 160 -14.03 -0.40 -3.53
N ILE A 161 -12.73 -0.15 -3.56
CA ILE A 161 -11.86 -0.48 -4.69
C ILE A 161 -11.25 -1.87 -4.48
N TYR A 162 -10.89 -2.20 -3.23
CA TYR A 162 -10.35 -3.49 -2.81
C TYR A 162 -10.73 -3.77 -1.36
N ASN A 163 -11.05 -5.02 -1.00
CA ASN A 163 -11.34 -5.42 0.39
C ASN A 163 -11.19 -6.93 0.58
N GLU A 164 -9.97 -7.38 0.84
CA GLU A 164 -9.62 -8.76 1.17
C GLU A 164 -9.60 -8.96 2.69
N GLY A 165 -10.11 -10.12 3.14
CA GLY A 165 -10.22 -10.44 4.57
C GLY A 165 -11.31 -9.65 5.31
N THR A 166 -12.19 -8.95 4.58
CA THR A 166 -13.46 -8.34 5.03
C THR A 166 -13.39 -7.40 6.24
N GLY A 167 -12.24 -6.79 6.52
CA GLY A 167 -12.09 -5.91 7.70
C GLY A 167 -12.73 -4.52 7.54
N TYR A 168 -12.86 -4.01 6.32
CA TYR A 168 -13.42 -2.67 6.08
C TYR A 168 -14.92 -2.69 5.83
N ASN A 169 -15.66 -1.86 6.56
CA ASN A 169 -17.09 -1.66 6.40
C ASN A 169 -17.37 -0.32 5.68
N SER A 170 -17.84 -0.39 4.44
CA SER A 170 -18.04 0.79 3.57
C SER A 170 -19.23 1.68 3.96
N SER A 171 -20.21 1.16 4.71
CA SER A 171 -21.33 1.98 5.21
C SER A 171 -20.94 2.83 6.42
N THR A 172 -19.89 2.45 7.15
CA THR A 172 -19.43 3.16 8.36
C THR A 172 -18.08 3.85 8.20
N GLY A 173 -17.26 3.46 7.23
CA GLY A 173 -15.90 3.97 7.06
C GLY A 173 -14.88 3.36 8.02
N ILE A 174 -15.23 2.27 8.70
CA ILE A 174 -14.45 1.70 9.80
C ILE A 174 -13.83 0.37 9.36
N PHE A 175 -12.52 0.26 9.55
CA PHE A 175 -11.82 -1.01 9.52
C PHE A 175 -11.86 -1.65 10.92
N THR A 176 -12.23 -2.92 11.00
CA THR A 176 -12.17 -3.73 12.22
C THR A 176 -11.16 -4.84 11.99
N ALA A 177 -10.12 -4.91 12.81
CA ALA A 177 -9.05 -5.89 12.69
C ALA A 177 -9.61 -7.31 12.84
N PRO A 178 -9.59 -8.15 11.78
CA PRO A 178 -10.16 -9.50 11.88
C PRO A 178 -9.24 -10.42 12.68
N THR A 179 -7.94 -10.14 12.69
CA THR A 179 -6.94 -10.86 13.49
C THR A 179 -5.98 -9.87 14.15
N ALA A 180 -5.32 -10.29 15.23
CA ALA A 180 -4.24 -9.49 15.82
C ALA A 180 -3.03 -9.45 14.87
N GLY A 181 -2.31 -8.34 14.87
CA GLY A 181 -1.05 -8.18 14.12
C GLY A 181 -0.70 -6.72 13.83
N THR A 182 0.33 -6.53 13.01
CA THR A 182 0.80 -5.20 12.62
C THR A 182 0.18 -4.79 11.29
N TYR A 183 -0.43 -3.60 11.26
CA TYR A 183 -1.15 -3.05 10.12
C TYR A 183 -0.59 -1.69 9.69
N VAL A 184 -0.65 -1.40 8.40
CA VAL A 184 -0.37 -0.09 7.82
C VAL A 184 -1.70 0.54 7.42
N PHE A 185 -1.88 1.82 7.73
CA PHE A 185 -3.01 2.63 7.26
C PHE A 185 -2.52 3.90 6.59
N TYR A 186 -3.15 4.25 5.47
CA TYR A 186 -2.82 5.42 4.68
C TYR A 186 -4.09 6.17 4.31
N VAL A 187 -4.08 7.48 4.53
CA VAL A 187 -5.15 8.37 4.10
C VAL A 187 -4.60 9.42 3.13
N SER A 188 -5.35 9.66 2.06
CA SER A 188 -5.12 10.75 1.13
C SER A 188 -6.40 11.57 1.03
N VAL A 189 -6.29 12.87 1.27
CA VAL A 189 -7.40 13.82 1.11
C VAL A 189 -6.93 15.02 0.33
N GLN A 190 -7.79 15.50 -0.56
CA GLN A 190 -7.61 16.80 -1.17
C GLN A 190 -8.63 17.78 -0.58
N SER A 191 -8.19 18.98 -0.18
CA SER A 191 -9.11 19.99 0.31
C SER A 191 -10.05 20.45 -0.79
N ALA A 192 -11.25 20.91 -0.40
CA ALA A 192 -12.10 21.67 -1.31
C ALA A 192 -11.47 23.04 -1.62
N TRP A 193 -11.95 23.66 -2.71
CA TRP A 193 -11.46 24.97 -3.15
C TRP A 193 -11.57 26.00 -2.03
N HIS A 194 -10.46 26.68 -1.73
CA HIS A 194 -10.36 27.72 -0.69
C HIS A 194 -10.70 27.23 0.72
N LYS A 195 -10.57 25.93 0.96
CA LYS A 195 -10.78 25.36 2.29
C LYS A 195 -9.52 24.64 2.77
N TYR A 196 -9.47 24.48 4.09
CA TYR A 196 -8.57 23.55 4.75
C TYR A 196 -9.37 22.37 5.33
N ILE A 197 -8.75 21.20 5.47
CA ILE A 197 -9.33 20.03 6.14
C ILE A 197 -8.24 19.23 6.85
N TYR A 198 -8.54 18.79 8.07
CA TYR A 198 -7.71 17.88 8.85
C TYR A 198 -8.42 16.56 9.00
N LEU A 199 -7.74 15.48 8.65
CA LEU A 199 -8.24 14.14 8.86
C LEU A 199 -7.27 13.40 9.77
N ASN A 200 -7.78 12.83 10.85
CA ASN A 200 -7.03 12.01 11.78
C ASN A 200 -7.30 10.54 11.46
N ILE A 201 -6.25 9.71 11.44
CA ILE A 201 -6.42 8.27 11.60
C ILE A 201 -6.56 8.00 13.09
N VAL A 202 -7.67 7.36 13.46
CA VAL A 202 -8.07 7.10 14.85
C VAL A 202 -8.12 5.60 15.06
N MET A 203 -7.55 5.14 16.17
CA MET A 203 -7.66 3.75 16.64
C MET A 203 -8.39 3.75 17.99
N ASN A 204 -9.52 3.04 18.08
CA ASN A 204 -10.33 2.93 19.30
C ASN A 204 -10.60 4.29 19.98
N GLY A 205 -10.89 5.32 19.18
CA GLY A 205 -11.20 6.68 19.65
C GLY A 205 -10.00 7.60 19.84
N SER A 206 -8.79 7.04 19.94
CA SER A 206 -7.52 7.76 20.12
C SER A 206 -6.90 8.16 18.77
N ILE A 207 -6.56 9.43 18.62
CA ILE A 207 -5.86 9.95 17.43
C ILE A 207 -4.45 9.36 17.37
N LYS A 208 -4.02 8.88 16.20
CA LYS A 208 -2.67 8.33 15.99
C LYS A 208 -1.82 9.22 15.09
N VAL A 209 -2.35 9.62 13.94
CA VAL A 209 -1.69 10.56 13.01
C VAL A 209 -2.71 11.49 12.37
N ARG A 210 -2.25 12.58 11.74
CA ARG A 210 -3.09 13.59 11.07
C ARG A 210 -2.57 13.89 9.67
N ALA A 211 -3.45 13.80 8.68
CA ALA A 211 -3.25 14.36 7.34
C ALA A 211 -3.81 15.80 7.29
N LEU A 212 -3.02 16.70 6.72
CA LEU A 212 -3.29 18.14 6.69
C LEU A 212 -3.32 18.62 5.24
N ALA A 213 -4.50 19.03 4.77
CA ALA A 213 -4.64 19.78 3.52
C ALA A 213 -5.03 21.21 3.91
N TRP A 214 -4.06 22.12 3.95
CA TRP A 214 -4.25 23.48 4.44
C TRP A 214 -4.14 24.50 3.32
N TYR A 215 -5.14 25.36 3.20
CA TYR A 215 -5.11 26.52 2.32
C TYR A 215 -5.42 27.78 3.10
N ASP A 216 -4.48 28.73 3.10
CA ASP A 216 -4.61 30.03 3.74
C ASP A 216 -3.75 31.04 2.97
N SER A 217 -4.22 31.48 1.81
CA SER A 217 -3.50 32.49 1.04
C SER A 217 -4.37 33.64 0.52
N GLY A 218 -5.67 33.67 0.85
CA GLY A 218 -6.59 34.73 0.43
C GLY A 218 -6.66 34.96 -1.09
N SER A 219 -6.08 34.07 -1.89
CA SER A 219 -5.91 34.25 -3.34
C SER A 219 -7.18 33.83 -4.07
N SER A 220 -7.59 34.56 -5.11
CA SER A 220 -8.74 34.20 -5.96
C SER A 220 -8.49 32.97 -6.85
N VAL A 221 -7.28 32.40 -6.84
CA VAL A 221 -6.87 31.27 -7.66
C VAL A 221 -7.45 29.95 -7.11
N ARG A 222 -7.90 29.07 -8.01
CA ARG A 222 -8.49 27.77 -7.67
C ARG A 222 -7.46 26.74 -7.22
N ILE A 223 -7.05 26.83 -5.95
CA ILE A 223 -6.05 25.94 -5.35
C ILE A 223 -6.76 24.82 -4.56
N LEU A 224 -6.26 23.60 -4.78
CA LEU A 224 -6.61 22.39 -4.02
C LEU A 224 -5.32 21.89 -3.37
N GLN A 225 -5.34 21.63 -2.07
CA GLN A 225 -4.16 21.16 -1.34
C GLN A 225 -4.33 19.70 -0.98
N THR A 226 -3.25 18.93 -1.05
CA THR A 226 -3.27 17.50 -0.73
C THR A 226 -2.68 17.29 0.65
N GLY A 227 -3.42 16.57 1.49
CA GLY A 227 -2.98 16.12 2.80
C GLY A 227 -2.92 14.60 2.80
N THR A 228 -1.76 14.05 3.14
CA THR A 228 -1.57 12.61 3.29
C THR A 228 -0.91 12.31 4.61
N ASN A 229 -1.19 11.14 5.17
CA ASN A 229 -0.38 10.60 6.26
C ASN A 229 -0.53 9.07 6.33
N LEU A 230 0.46 8.43 6.92
CA LEU A 230 0.56 6.99 7.11
C LEU A 230 0.84 6.69 8.58
N VAL A 231 0.30 5.56 9.06
CA VAL A 231 0.66 5.03 10.38
C VAL A 231 0.79 3.51 10.33
N ILE A 232 1.75 2.99 11.09
CA ILE A 232 1.88 1.57 11.39
C ILE A 232 1.34 1.35 12.81
N LEU A 233 0.39 0.44 12.97
CA LEU A 233 -0.27 0.14 14.24
C LEU A 233 -0.24 -1.36 14.51
N HIS A 234 0.06 -1.73 15.75
CA HIS A 234 -0.24 -3.08 16.22
C HIS A 234 -1.69 -3.11 16.73
N LEU A 235 -2.50 -4.00 16.17
CA LEU A 235 -3.92 -4.16 16.48
C LEU A 235 -4.18 -5.52 17.12
N GLN A 236 -5.09 -5.56 18.09
CA GLN A 236 -5.75 -6.78 18.53
C GLN A 236 -6.96 -7.09 17.65
N ALA A 237 -7.39 -8.35 17.62
CA ALA A 237 -8.63 -8.71 16.94
C ALA A 237 -9.81 -7.91 17.53
N GLY A 238 -10.60 -7.28 16.67
CA GLY A 238 -11.70 -6.39 17.06
C GLY A 238 -11.33 -4.92 17.21
N ASP A 239 -10.05 -4.55 17.20
CA ASP A 239 -9.65 -3.13 17.21
C ASP A 239 -10.16 -2.41 15.96
N ARG A 240 -10.58 -1.15 16.15
CA ARG A 240 -11.25 -0.36 15.12
C ARG A 240 -10.40 0.84 14.72
N VAL A 241 -10.19 0.98 13.42
CA VAL A 241 -9.44 2.09 12.81
C VAL A 241 -10.32 2.81 11.78
N TRP A 242 -10.37 4.14 11.86
CA TRP A 242 -11.16 4.95 10.93
C TRP A 242 -10.59 6.36 10.77
N VAL A 243 -11.15 7.10 9.82
CA VAL A 243 -10.77 8.48 9.54
C VAL A 243 -11.79 9.44 10.15
N ARG A 244 -11.31 10.31 11.05
CA ARG A 244 -12.12 11.32 11.75
C ARG A 244 -11.69 12.73 11.39
N ARG A 245 -12.64 13.63 11.14
CA ARG A 245 -12.38 15.05 11.01
C ARG A 245 -11.70 15.60 12.27
N GLY A 246 -10.54 16.22 12.09
CA GLY A 246 -9.87 17.00 13.13
C GLY A 246 -10.24 18.48 13.09
N GLY A 247 -10.71 18.98 11.95
CA GLY A 247 -11.09 20.37 11.73
C GLY A 247 -11.19 20.71 10.24
N GLY A 248 -11.53 21.95 9.92
CA GLY A 248 -11.68 22.44 8.54
C GLY A 248 -12.96 21.99 7.85
N THR A 249 -13.19 22.38 6.60
CA THR A 249 -14.45 22.08 5.92
C THR A 249 -14.20 21.63 4.50
N GLY A 250 -14.91 20.59 4.08
CA GLY A 250 -14.94 20.20 2.69
C GLY A 250 -13.69 19.51 2.16
N TYR A 251 -13.92 18.64 1.20
CA TYR A 251 -12.91 17.87 0.49
C TYR A 251 -13.26 17.79 -0.99
N TYR A 252 -12.23 17.64 -1.81
CA TYR A 252 -12.36 17.37 -3.22
C TYR A 252 -12.19 15.87 -3.50
N SER A 253 -13.09 15.33 -4.30
CA SER A 253 -12.95 14.04 -4.96
C SER A 253 -13.81 14.01 -6.22
N ASP A 254 -13.53 13.07 -7.10
CA ASP A 254 -14.31 12.82 -8.31
C ASP A 254 -14.38 11.31 -8.59
N SER A 255 -14.90 10.93 -9.75
CA SER A 255 -15.04 9.53 -10.16
C SER A 255 -13.72 8.75 -10.20
N SER A 256 -12.57 9.44 -10.10
CA SER A 256 -11.24 8.84 -10.02
C SER A 256 -10.77 8.60 -8.58
N HIS A 257 -11.60 8.92 -7.58
CA HIS A 257 -11.34 8.71 -6.16
C HIS A 257 -10.05 9.39 -5.68
N VAL A 258 -10.01 10.72 -5.74
CA VAL A 258 -8.85 11.49 -5.25
C VAL A 258 -8.68 11.36 -3.72
N THR A 259 -9.81 11.33 -3.00
CA THR A 259 -9.82 11.13 -1.55
C THR A 259 -10.04 9.65 -1.23
N THR A 260 -9.06 9.02 -0.56
CA THR A 260 -8.99 7.58 -0.31
C THR A 260 -8.50 7.24 1.09
N PHE A 261 -8.89 6.05 1.56
CA PHE A 261 -8.38 5.40 2.76
C PHE A 261 -8.04 3.96 2.44
N SER A 262 -6.83 3.56 2.82
CA SER A 262 -6.30 2.22 2.56
C SER A 262 -5.68 1.65 3.83
N GLY A 263 -5.65 0.33 3.94
CA GLY A 263 -4.88 -0.33 4.96
C GLY A 263 -4.65 -1.80 4.67
N PHE A 264 -3.57 -2.36 5.23
CA PHE A 264 -3.22 -3.76 5.04
C PHE A 264 -2.41 -4.32 6.22
N LYS A 265 -2.51 -5.63 6.44
CA LYS A 265 -1.73 -6.36 7.44
C LYS A 265 -0.32 -6.68 6.92
N LEU A 266 0.68 -6.53 7.78
CA LEU A 266 2.06 -6.96 7.54
C LEU A 266 2.31 -8.39 8.05
N TYR A 267 1.95 -8.68 9.30
CA TYR A 267 2.12 -9.98 9.97
C TYR A 267 1.27 -10.09 11.23
#